data_AF-A0AB37IDP3-F1
#
_entry.id   AF-A0AB37IDP3-F1
#
_cell.length_a   1.000
_cell.length_b   1.000
_cell.length_c   1.000
_cell.angle_alpha   90.00
_cell.angle_beta   90.00
_cell.angle_gamma   90.00
#
_symmetry.space_group_name_H-M   'P 1'
#
loop_
_entity.id
_entity.type
_entity.pdbx_description
1 polymer ?
#
loop_
_entity_poly.entity_id
_entity_poly.type
_entity_poly.pdbx_seq_one_letter_code
_entity_poly.pdbx_strand_id
1 'polypeptide(L)' 'MTFVIKKMCYLDKNGKGVISSEQAHHYESYEAAELVANTCGGEIFKTFKPDRRFAKIKTKPAKKEKCTPKGNQAWMRGAK' A
#
# COMPACT_ATOMS: atom_id res chain seq x y z
N MET A 1 1.19 -21.18 0.60
CA MET A 1 2.20 -20.46 1.40
C MET A 1 2.83 -19.41 0.50
N THR A 2 3.20 -18.24 1.03
CA THR A 2 3.86 -17.19 0.24
C THR A 2 4.99 -16.55 1.01
N PHE A 3 5.84 -15.84 0.28
CA PHE A 3 7.03 -15.19 0.84
C PHE A 3 6.98 -13.71 0.52
N VAL A 4 7.29 -12.87 1.50
CA VAL A 4 7.46 -11.43 1.33
C VAL A 4 8.86 -11.04 1.76
N ILE A 5 9.43 -10.03 1.13
CA ILE A 5 10.80 -9.58 1.41
C ILE A 5 10.72 -8.29 2.20
N LYS A 6 11.48 -8.22 3.29
CA LYS A 6 11.57 -7.04 4.15
C LYS A 6 13.04 -6.66 4.33
N LYS A 7 13.36 -5.41 4.03
CA LYS A 7 14.62 -4.78 4.47
C LYS A 7 14.27 -3.77 5.57
N MET A 8 14.33 -2.48 5.24
CA MET A 8 13.73 -1.42 6.06
C MET A 8 12.19 -1.41 5.92
N CYS A 9 11.70 -1.68 4.70
CA CYS A 9 10.28 -1.75 4.36
C CYS A 9 10.01 -3.04 3.58
N TYR A 10 8.72 -3.39 3.43
CA TYR A 10 8.33 -4.43 2.49
C TYR A 10 8.44 -3.90 1.05
N LEU A 11 8.62 -4.78 0.07
CA LEU A 11 8.70 -4.37 -1.35
C LEU A 11 7.41 -4.70 -2.09
N ASP A 12 6.87 -3.76 -2.85
CA ASP A 12 5.78 -3.98 -3.80
C ASP A 12 6.30 -4.64 -5.10
N LYS A 13 5.37 -4.94 -6.02
CA LYS A 13 5.70 -5.59 -7.31
C LYS A 13 6.61 -4.74 -8.22
N ASN A 14 6.73 -3.45 -7.94
CA ASN A 14 7.53 -2.49 -8.69
C ASN A 14 8.84 -2.15 -7.96
N GLY A 15 9.15 -2.82 -6.84
CA GLY A 15 10.33 -2.53 -6.02
C GLY A 15 10.20 -1.30 -5.12
N LYS A 16 9.00 -0.74 -4.94
CA LYS A 16 8.76 0.38 -4.02
C LYS A 16 8.53 -0.11 -2.60
N GLY A 17 9.04 0.65 -1.63
CA GLY A 17 8.82 0.39 -0.21
C GLY A 17 7.35 0.57 0.19
N VAL A 18 6.79 -0.41 0.89
CA VAL A 18 5.46 -0.37 1.51
C VAL A 18 5.54 -0.73 2.99
N ILE A 19 4.59 -0.23 3.76
CA ILE A 19 4.63 -0.27 5.23
C ILE A 19 4.12 -1.61 5.77
N SER A 20 3.19 -2.28 5.07
CA SER A 20 2.60 -3.54 5.52
C SER A 20 2.91 -4.71 4.59
N SER A 21 2.99 -5.91 5.16
CA SER A 21 3.15 -7.16 4.42
C SER A 21 1.98 -7.41 3.46
N GLU A 22 0.76 -6.96 3.79
CA GLU A 22 -0.43 -7.08 2.95
C GLU A 22 -0.30 -6.35 1.60
N GLN A 23 0.45 -5.23 1.60
CA GLN A 23 0.73 -4.43 0.40
C GLN A 23 1.97 -4.92 -0.34
N ALA A 24 2.75 -5.80 0.27
CA ALA A 24 3.97 -6.34 -0.30
C ALA A 24 3.67 -7.26 -1.49
N HIS A 25 4.65 -7.40 -2.36
CA HIS A 25 4.65 -8.45 -3.36
C HIS A 25 4.87 -9.81 -2.68
N HIS A 26 3.98 -10.73 -2.98
CA HIS A 26 4.01 -12.09 -2.43
C HIS A 26 4.56 -13.03 -3.50
N TYR A 27 5.73 -13.59 -3.25
CA TYR A 27 6.34 -14.63 -4.06
C TYR A 27 5.73 -15.98 -3.70
N GLU A 28 5.46 -16.81 -4.71
CA GLU A 28 4.90 -18.15 -4.52
C GLU A 28 5.99 -19.21 -4.35
N SER A 29 7.16 -18.99 -4.95
CA SER A 29 8.35 -19.82 -4.78
C SER A 29 9.34 -19.17 -3.82
N TYR A 30 9.98 -19.99 -2.99
CA TYR A 30 11.06 -19.56 -2.11
C TYR A 30 12.27 -19.08 -2.91
N GLU A 31 12.63 -19.79 -3.98
CA GLU A 31 13.78 -19.46 -4.84
C GLU A 31 13.65 -18.05 -5.45
N ALA A 32 12.43 -17.69 -5.88
CA ALA A 32 12.16 -16.36 -6.39
C ALA A 32 12.30 -15.28 -5.30
N ALA A 33 11.87 -15.57 -4.08
CA ALA A 33 12.03 -14.66 -2.95
C ALA A 33 13.51 -14.52 -2.55
N GLU A 34 14.27 -15.60 -2.60
CA GLU A 34 15.69 -15.64 -2.27
C GLU A 34 16.53 -14.86 -3.27
N LEU A 35 16.26 -15.00 -4.57
CA LEU A 35 16.92 -14.22 -5.60
C LEU A 35 16.77 -12.71 -5.33
N VAL A 36 15.54 -12.26 -5.08
CA VAL A 36 15.25 -10.84 -4.84
C VAL A 36 15.84 -10.37 -3.50
N ALA A 37 15.74 -11.19 -2.45
CA ALA A 37 16.33 -10.92 -1.15
C ALA A 37 17.85 -10.73 -1.24
N ASN A 38 18.54 -11.58 -2.00
CA ASN A 38 19.97 -11.48 -2.25
C ASN A 38 20.34 -10.22 -3.04
N THR A 39 19.56 -9.85 -4.06
CA THR A 39 19.83 -8.61 -4.83
C THR A 39 19.58 -7.32 -4.02
N CYS A 40 18.56 -7.31 -3.15
CA CYS A 40 18.20 -6.12 -2.38
C CYS A 40 18.88 -6.06 -1.00
N GLY A 41 19.47 -7.16 -0.53
CA GLY A 41 19.94 -7.35 0.84
C GLY A 41 18.79 -7.29 1.85
N GLY A 42 17.72 -8.03 1.59
CA GLY A 42 16.53 -8.13 2.45
C GLY A 42 16.35 -9.52 3.05
N GLU A 43 15.49 -9.63 4.06
CA GLU A 43 15.13 -10.89 4.70
C GLU A 43 13.80 -11.43 4.16
N ILE A 44 13.70 -12.76 4.06
CA ILE A 44 12.51 -13.46 3.57
C ILE A 44 11.60 -13.81 4.74
N PHE A 45 10.35 -13.35 4.69
CA PHE A 45 9.32 -13.67 5.68
C PHE A 45 8.26 -14.58 5.06
N LYS A 46 8.03 -15.73 5.71
CA LYS A 46 6.93 -16.65 5.37
C LYS A 46 5.61 -16.04 5.82
N THR A 47 4.65 -15.95 4.90
CA THR A 47 3.31 -15.41 5.14
C THR A 47 2.25 -16.33 4.56
N PHE A 48 1.14 -16.45 5.28
CA PHE A 48 -0.08 -17.04 4.75
C PHE A 48 -0.81 -15.95 3.99
N LYS A 49 -1.01 -16.10 2.68
CA LYS A 49 -1.87 -15.22 1.88
C LYS A 49 -3.23 -15.14 2.60
N PRO A 50 -3.67 -13.98 3.12
CA PRO A 50 -5.07 -13.85 3.48
C PRO A 50 -5.85 -13.95 2.16
N ASP A 51 -6.77 -14.90 2.09
CA ASP A 51 -7.56 -15.15 0.89
C ASP A 51 -8.25 -13.83 0.49
N ARG A 52 -7.93 -13.32 -0.71
CA ARG A 52 -8.27 -11.94 -1.15
C ARG A 52 -9.78 -11.68 -1.19
N ARG A 53 -10.62 -12.71 -1.02
CA ARG A 53 -12.08 -12.58 -0.86
C ARG A 53 -12.49 -11.66 0.29
N PHE A 54 -11.65 -11.47 1.31
CA PHE A 54 -12.00 -10.68 2.50
C PHE A 54 -11.23 -9.36 2.66
N ALA A 55 -10.16 -9.14 1.89
CA ALA A 55 -9.41 -7.90 1.91
C ALA A 55 -10.09 -6.83 1.05
N LYS A 56 -11.32 -6.43 1.40
CA LYS A 56 -11.79 -5.09 1.06
C LYS A 56 -10.89 -4.15 1.84
N ILE A 57 -9.77 -3.75 1.22
CA ILE A 57 -8.98 -2.61 1.68
C ILE A 57 -10.00 -1.50 1.82
N LYS A 58 -10.36 -1.16 3.06
CA LYS A 58 -11.15 0.03 3.35
C LYS A 58 -10.22 1.19 3.03
N THR A 59 -10.04 1.47 1.74
CA THR A 59 -9.70 2.80 1.28
C THR A 59 -10.84 3.64 1.82
N LYS A 60 -10.65 4.21 3.01
CA LYS A 60 -11.42 5.39 3.38
C LYS A 60 -11.11 6.33 2.23
N PRO A 61 -12.09 6.69 1.37
CA PRO A 61 -11.84 7.79 0.47
C PRO A 61 -11.36 8.90 1.38
N ALA A 62 -10.17 9.45 1.13
CA ALA A 62 -9.74 10.66 1.80
C ALA A 62 -10.95 11.58 1.67
N LYS A 63 -11.65 11.84 2.78
CA LYS A 63 -12.80 12.74 2.76
C LYS A 63 -12.17 14.00 2.20
N LYS A 64 -12.49 14.32 0.94
CA LYS A 64 -12.24 15.67 0.42
C LYS A 64 -12.97 16.51 1.43
N GLU A 65 -12.21 17.12 2.34
CA GLU A 65 -12.74 18.07 3.27
C GLU A 65 -13.47 19.04 2.36
N LYS A 66 -14.81 19.04 2.43
CA LYS A 66 -15.57 20.06 1.73
C LYS A 66 -15.10 21.32 2.39
N CYS A 67 -14.15 22.00 1.76
CA CYS A 67 -13.63 23.27 2.21
C CYS A 67 -14.87 24.14 2.34
N THR A 68 -15.34 24.32 3.57
CA THR A 68 -16.51 25.12 3.83
C THR A 68 -16.13 26.51 3.35
N PRO A 69 -16.85 27.07 2.36
CA PRO A 69 -16.50 28.35 1.83
C PRO A 69 -16.52 29.34 2.98
N LYS A 70 -15.35 29.91 3.23
CA LYS A 70 -15.11 30.93 4.23
C LYS A 70 -16.13 32.05 3.96
N GLY A 71 -16.95 32.42 4.94
CA GLY A 71 -18.14 33.28 4.72
C GLY A 71 -17.84 34.62 4.04
N ASN A 72 -16.59 35.07 4.14
CA ASN A 72 -16.03 36.23 3.46
C ASN A 72 -15.79 36.07 1.94
N GLN A 73 -16.10 34.91 1.36
CA GLN A 73 -16.07 34.69 -0.10
C GLN A 73 -17.46 34.72 -0.75
N ALA A 74 -18.53 34.99 0.00
CA ALA A 74 -19.90 35.00 -0.51
C ALA A 74 -20.12 36.04 -1.63
N TRP A 75 -19.50 37.22 -1.51
CA TRP A 75 -19.61 38.30 -2.49
C TRP A 75 -18.95 38.01 -3.84
N MET A 76 -17.98 37.07 -3.89
CA MET A 76 -17.30 36.69 -5.13
C MET A 76 -18.11 35.71 -6.01
N ARG A 77 -19.22 35.17 -5.50
CA ARG A 77 -19.98 34.13 -6.22
C ARG A 77 -21.03 34.67 -7.18
N GLY A 78 -21.11 35.99 -7.35
CA GLY A 78 -22.06 36.62 -8.26
C GLY A 78 -23.49 36.36 -7.79
N ALA A 79 -24.08 37.32 -7.08
CA ALA A 79 -25.51 37.28 -6.82
C ALA A 79 -26.24 37.20 -8.17
N LYS A 80 -27.15 36.23 -8.31
CA LYS A 80 -28.09 36.15 -9.42
C LYS A 80 -29.21 37.15 -9.20
#